data_AF-A0A1I5N544-F1
#
_entry.id   AF-A0A1I5N544-F1
#
_cell.length_a   1.000
_cell.length_b   1.000
_cell.length_c   1.000
_cell.angle_alpha   90.00
_cell.angle_beta   90.00
_cell.angle_gamma   90.00
#
_symmetry.space_group_name_H-M   'P 1'
#
loop_
_entity.id
_entity.type
_entity.pdbx_description
1 polymer ?
#
loop_
_entity_poly.entity_id
_entity_poly.type
_entity_poly.pdbx_seq_one_letter_code
_entity_poly.pdbx_strand_id
1 'polypeptide(L)'
;MNGANEWARPLMIKHVERMTADLTEELTGRDTWRELGGPAVLDYVVNADLTPPPGRQIAHRNQAFGSLFLVVSFFPTVKFRKIRKELLPNGYLALLDPIMHSSGYSSGAVDLAHWMLLRDPGNMSVTLTYLPAGQATIPLLPWDLLSSEERRKVDQHIF
;
A
#
# COMPACT_ATOMS: atom_id res chain seq x y z
N MET A 1 9.23 23.40 4.65
CA MET A 1 7.85 23.30 4.15
C MET A 1 7.32 21.96 4.60
N ASN A 2 6.18 21.92 5.28
CA ASN A 2 5.54 20.65 5.66
C ASN A 2 4.95 20.02 4.40
N GLY A 3 5.19 18.72 4.17
CA GLY A 3 4.62 17.98 3.03
C GLY A 3 3.09 17.98 3.04
N ALA A 4 2.48 17.85 1.85
CA ALA A 4 1.02 17.90 1.68
C ALA A 4 0.28 16.83 2.50
N ASN A 5 0.97 15.74 2.86
CA ASN A 5 0.43 14.61 3.61
C ASN A 5 1.10 14.40 4.98
N GLU A 6 1.69 15.42 5.60
CA GLU A 6 2.36 15.29 6.92
C GLU A 6 1.46 14.72 8.03
N TRP A 7 0.15 14.88 7.91
CA TRP A 7 -0.83 14.25 8.82
C TRP A 7 -0.71 12.71 8.85
N ALA A 8 -0.20 12.09 7.77
CA ALA A 8 -0.06 10.65 7.64
C ALA A 8 1.13 10.09 8.44
N ARG A 9 2.18 10.89 8.66
CA ARG A 9 3.42 10.43 9.32
C ARG A 9 3.18 9.77 10.69
N PRO A 10 2.52 10.42 11.66
CA PRO A 10 2.28 9.79 12.96
C PRO A 10 1.36 8.56 12.86
N LEU A 11 0.46 8.51 11.86
CA LEU A 11 -0.42 7.36 11.64
C LEU A 11 0.35 6.17 11.09
N MET A 12 1.29 6.40 10.15
CA MET A 12 2.13 5.35 9.55
C MET A 12 3.05 4.73 10.59
N ILE A 13 3.73 5.55 11.39
CA ILE A 13 4.61 5.09 12.48
C ILE A 13 3.84 4.18 13.42
N LYS A 14 2.70 4.67 13.95
CA LYS A 14 1.84 3.89 14.84
C LYS A 14 1.31 2.60 14.19
N HIS A 15 1.03 2.63 12.89
CA HIS A 15 0.55 1.47 12.15
C HIS A 15 1.63 0.40 12.01
N VAL A 16 2.86 0.78 11.65
CA VAL A 16 4.00 -0.15 11.56
C VAL A 16 4.34 -0.72 12.93
N GLU A 17 4.37 0.10 13.98
CA GLU A 17 4.60 -0.35 15.37
C GLU A 17 3.57 -1.40 15.79
N ARG A 18 2.28 -1.10 15.60
CA ARG A 18 1.20 -2.05 15.90
C ARG A 18 1.35 -3.34 15.10
N MET A 19 1.60 -3.25 13.79
CA MET A 19 1.72 -4.45 12.96
C MET A 19 2.97 -5.26 13.27
N THR A 20 4.05 -4.61 13.70
CA THR A 20 5.25 -5.32 14.16
C THR A 20 4.96 -6.15 15.41
N ALA A 21 4.06 -5.70 16.28
CA ALA A 21 3.64 -6.46 17.46
C ALA A 21 2.69 -7.62 17.14
N ASP A 22 1.88 -7.50 16.09
CA ASP A 22 0.82 -8.46 15.76
C ASP A 22 1.23 -9.51 14.71
N LEU A 23 2.28 -9.25 13.91
CA LEU A 23 2.69 -10.09 12.77
C LEU A 23 3.93 -10.95 13.10
N THR A 24 4.14 -11.98 12.27
CA THR A 24 5.24 -12.95 12.43
C THR A 24 6.61 -12.35 12.13
N GLU A 25 7.65 -12.88 12.79
CA GLU A 25 9.06 -12.48 12.58
C GLU A 25 9.53 -12.67 11.13
N GLU A 26 8.98 -13.65 10.40
CA GLU A 26 9.28 -13.86 8.98
C GLU A 26 9.02 -12.61 8.12
N LEU A 27 7.99 -11.84 8.48
CA LEU A 27 7.59 -10.63 7.76
C LEU A 27 8.23 -9.39 8.39
N THR A 28 8.21 -9.27 9.72
CA THR A 28 8.69 -8.07 10.42
C THR A 28 10.22 -8.01 10.55
N GLY A 29 10.91 -9.15 10.39
CA GLY A 29 12.36 -9.25 10.41
C GLY A 29 13.05 -8.82 9.12
N ARG A 30 12.30 -8.59 8.03
CA ARG A 30 12.83 -8.19 6.72
C ARG A 30 13.39 -6.77 6.78
N ASP A 31 14.51 -6.53 6.10
CA ASP A 31 15.13 -5.19 6.03
C ASP A 31 14.17 -4.16 5.43
N THR A 32 13.46 -4.57 4.37
CA THR A 32 12.39 -3.83 3.70
C THR A 32 11.20 -3.49 4.61
N TRP A 33 10.89 -4.31 5.63
CA TRP A 33 9.89 -3.96 6.64
C TRP A 33 10.40 -2.82 7.54
N ARG A 34 11.66 -2.88 7.98
CA ARG A 34 12.27 -1.80 8.78
C ARG A 34 12.33 -0.49 8.00
N GLU A 35 12.56 -0.55 6.69
CA GLU A 35 12.54 0.62 5.82
C GLU A 35 11.19 1.36 5.83
N LEU A 36 10.06 0.66 6.01
CA LEU A 36 8.73 1.29 6.04
C LEU A 36 8.55 2.32 7.15
N GLY A 37 9.22 2.11 8.29
CA GLY A 37 9.27 3.07 9.40
C GLY A 37 10.44 4.05 9.30
N GLY A 38 11.31 3.89 8.31
CA GLY A 38 12.51 4.71 8.14
C GLY A 38 12.21 6.11 7.61
N PRO A 39 13.04 7.12 7.93
CA PRO A 39 12.80 8.51 7.56
C PRO A 39 12.68 8.72 6.05
N ALA A 40 13.47 8.01 5.24
CA ALA A 40 13.44 8.15 3.78
C ALA A 40 12.08 7.75 3.17
N VAL A 41 11.50 6.63 3.60
CA VAL A 41 10.18 6.18 3.14
C VAL A 41 9.10 7.11 3.65
N LEU A 42 9.13 7.48 4.94
CA LEU A 42 8.15 8.40 5.51
C LEU A 42 8.16 9.75 4.79
N ASP A 43 9.34 10.32 4.53
CA ASP A 43 9.51 11.59 3.83
C ASP A 43 8.99 11.52 2.40
N TYR A 44 9.24 10.41 1.69
CA TYR A 44 8.66 10.20 0.37
C TYR A 44 7.13 10.18 0.39
N VAL A 45 6.54 9.43 1.31
CA VAL A 45 5.07 9.30 1.40
C VAL A 45 4.40 10.63 1.71
N VAL A 46 4.92 11.39 2.68
CA VAL A 46 4.28 12.66 3.08
C VAL A 46 4.42 13.76 2.02
N ASN A 47 5.45 13.69 1.18
CA ASN A 47 5.71 14.64 0.10
C ASN A 47 5.17 14.16 -1.26
N ALA A 48 4.56 12.98 -1.34
CA ALA A 48 3.97 12.48 -2.57
C ALA A 48 2.85 13.42 -3.06
N ASP A 49 3.03 13.97 -4.27
CA ASP A 49 1.95 14.67 -4.96
C ASP A 49 0.94 13.64 -5.47
N LEU A 50 -0.18 13.55 -4.76
CA LEU A 50 -1.26 12.60 -5.03
C LEU A 50 -2.47 13.28 -5.67
N THR A 51 -2.24 14.36 -6.41
CA THR A 51 -3.28 15.00 -7.24
C THR A 51 -3.63 14.08 -8.42
N PRO A 52 -4.89 13.60 -8.55
CA PRO A 52 -5.29 12.74 -9.66
C PRO A 52 -5.09 13.46 -11.01
N PRO A 53 -4.47 12.83 -12.02
CA PRO A 53 -4.39 13.42 -13.34
C PRO A 53 -5.78 13.46 -14.00
N PRO A 54 -6.00 14.35 -14.99
CA PRO A 54 -7.28 14.44 -15.69
C PRO A 54 -7.76 13.09 -16.22
N GLY A 55 -9.04 12.76 -15.97
CA GLY A 55 -9.64 11.49 -16.40
C GLY A 55 -9.30 10.27 -15.53
N ARG A 56 -8.48 10.41 -14.48
CA ARG A 56 -8.27 9.34 -13.48
C ARG A 56 -8.87 9.74 -12.14
N GLN A 57 -9.38 8.74 -11.41
CA GLN A 57 -9.97 8.93 -10.09
C GLN A 57 -8.97 8.72 -8.95
N ILE A 58 -7.86 8.02 -9.21
CA ILE A 58 -6.81 7.71 -8.23
C ILE A 58 -5.47 8.17 -8.81
N ALA A 59 -4.74 8.97 -8.04
CA ALA A 59 -3.32 9.22 -8.26
C ALA A 59 -2.48 8.27 -7.41
N HIS A 60 -1.34 7.88 -7.96
CA HIS A 60 -0.30 7.20 -7.23
C HIS A 60 1.08 7.78 -7.56
N ARG A 61 2.02 7.54 -6.66
CA ARG A 61 3.46 7.72 -6.85
C ARG A 61 4.15 6.42 -6.47
N ASN A 62 5.24 6.09 -7.15
CA ASN A 62 6.05 4.94 -6.80
C ASN A 62 7.55 5.26 -6.85
N GLN A 63 8.32 4.56 -6.02
CA GLN A 63 9.77 4.68 -5.96
C GLN A 63 10.35 3.40 -5.34
N ALA A 64 11.55 3.02 -5.81
CA ALA A 64 12.33 1.95 -5.19
C ALA A 64 13.20 2.49 -4.04
N PHE A 65 13.28 1.72 -2.96
CA PHE A 65 14.20 1.88 -1.84
C PHE A 65 14.94 0.55 -1.68
N GLY A 66 16.14 0.44 -2.25
CA GLY A 66 16.85 -0.85 -2.29
C GLY A 66 16.00 -1.95 -2.95
N SER A 67 15.63 -2.98 -2.18
CA SER A 67 14.78 -4.10 -2.60
C SER A 67 13.29 -3.92 -2.30
N LEU A 68 12.89 -2.75 -1.76
CA LEU A 68 11.51 -2.36 -1.55
C LEU A 68 11.01 -1.53 -2.73
N PHE A 69 9.94 -1.99 -3.40
CA PHE A 69 9.17 -1.17 -4.31
C PHE A 69 7.97 -0.56 -3.57
N LEU A 70 8.01 0.76 -3.39
CA LEU A 70 6.98 1.49 -2.67
C LEU A 70 5.99 2.14 -3.64
N VAL A 71 4.70 1.92 -3.40
CA VAL A 71 3.58 2.63 -4.02
C VAL A 71 2.87 3.45 -2.96
N VAL A 72 2.39 4.63 -3.34
CA VAL A 72 1.58 5.50 -2.49
C VAL A 72 0.38 5.95 -3.29
N SER A 73 -0.83 5.75 -2.76
CA SER A 73 -2.07 6.22 -3.37
C SER A 73 -2.91 7.03 -2.39
N PHE A 74 -3.67 7.99 -2.91
CA PHE A 74 -4.66 8.73 -2.13
C PHE A 74 -6.08 8.28 -2.47
N PHE A 75 -6.89 8.10 -1.44
CA PHE A 75 -8.32 7.80 -1.54
C PHE A 75 -9.14 8.88 -0.82
N PRO A 76 -10.08 9.54 -1.51
CA PRO A 76 -10.89 10.63 -0.95
C PRO A 76 -12.03 10.12 -0.04
N THR A 77 -11.86 8.96 0.57
CA THR A 77 -12.76 8.43 1.60
C THR A 77 -12.07 7.35 2.43
N VAL A 78 -12.45 7.21 3.70
CA VAL A 78 -12.01 6.08 4.54
C VAL A 78 -12.93 4.85 4.40
N LYS A 79 -14.04 4.98 3.66
CA LYS A 79 -15.05 3.93 3.52
C LYS A 79 -14.63 2.89 2.48
N PHE A 80 -14.02 1.79 2.91
CA PHE A 80 -13.52 0.73 2.03
C PHE A 80 -14.56 0.18 1.05
N ARG A 81 -15.83 0.06 1.47
CA ARG A 81 -16.93 -0.33 0.56
C ARG A 81 -17.11 0.64 -0.61
N LYS A 82 -16.95 1.95 -0.38
CA LYS A 82 -17.02 2.96 -1.45
C LYS A 82 -15.81 2.86 -2.36
N ILE A 83 -14.61 2.78 -1.78
CA ILE A 83 -13.35 2.61 -2.53
C ILE A 83 -13.47 1.40 -3.47
N ARG A 84 -13.85 0.24 -2.94
CA ARG A 84 -14.05 -1.00 -3.70
C ARG A 84 -15.03 -0.84 -4.86
N LYS A 85 -16.16 -0.16 -4.65
CA LYS A 85 -17.24 -0.06 -5.63
C LYS A 85 -17.02 1.03 -6.67
N GLU A 86 -16.56 2.19 -6.24
CA GLU A 86 -16.54 3.42 -7.04
C GLU A 86 -15.15 3.66 -7.65
N LEU A 87 -14.08 3.38 -6.91
CA LEU A 87 -12.71 3.74 -7.29
C LEU A 87 -11.91 2.55 -7.83
N LEU A 88 -12.22 1.34 -7.36
CA LEU A 88 -11.52 0.10 -7.74
C LEU A 88 -12.47 -0.93 -8.36
N PRO A 89 -13.33 -0.60 -9.34
CA PRO A 89 -14.36 -1.53 -9.83
C PRO A 89 -13.78 -2.87 -10.30
N ASN A 90 -12.58 -2.86 -10.89
CA ASN A 90 -11.92 -4.06 -11.43
C ASN A 90 -11.18 -4.91 -10.39
N GLY A 91 -10.90 -4.37 -9.21
CA GLY A 91 -9.99 -5.06 -8.28
C GLY A 91 -8.97 -4.12 -7.66
N TYR A 92 -8.45 -4.50 -6.50
CA TYR A 92 -7.28 -3.84 -5.92
C TYR A 92 -5.97 -4.31 -6.55
N LEU A 93 -5.81 -5.61 -6.82
CA LEU A 93 -4.65 -6.14 -7.55
C LEU A 93 -4.66 -5.64 -8.99
N ALA A 94 -5.85 -5.50 -9.59
CA ALA A 94 -6.00 -4.87 -10.91
C ALA A 94 -5.49 -3.41 -10.96
N LEU A 95 -5.43 -2.69 -9.83
CA LEU A 95 -4.77 -1.39 -9.73
C LEU A 95 -3.24 -1.55 -9.66
N LEU A 96 -2.73 -2.51 -8.90
CA LEU A 96 -1.30 -2.68 -8.66
C LEU A 96 -0.55 -3.28 -9.85
N ASP A 97 -1.13 -4.23 -10.56
CA ASP A 97 -0.44 -4.97 -11.62
C ASP A 97 0.12 -4.05 -12.73
N PRO A 98 -0.64 -3.08 -13.27
CA PRO A 98 -0.10 -2.16 -14.27
C PRO A 98 1.00 -1.26 -13.72
N ILE A 99 0.92 -0.87 -12.43
CA ILE A 99 1.93 -0.03 -11.78
C ILE A 99 3.26 -0.78 -11.72
N MET A 100 3.22 -2.01 -11.21
CA MET A 100 4.38 -2.90 -11.14
C MET A 100 5.01 -3.13 -12.51
N HIS A 101 4.18 -3.49 -13.49
CA HIS A 101 4.65 -3.78 -14.84
C HIS A 101 5.31 -2.56 -15.49
N SER A 102 4.73 -1.37 -15.34
CA SER A 102 5.29 -0.12 -15.88
C SER A 102 6.61 0.29 -15.23
N SER A 103 6.85 -0.14 -13.99
CA SER A 103 8.09 0.10 -13.25
C SER A 103 9.16 -0.97 -13.48
N GLY A 104 8.92 -1.94 -14.37
CA GLY A 104 9.87 -2.99 -14.72
C GLY A 104 9.98 -4.13 -13.70
N TYR A 105 9.08 -4.19 -12.72
CA TYR A 105 9.04 -5.25 -11.73
C TYR A 105 7.97 -6.29 -12.08
N SER A 106 8.35 -7.57 -12.00
CA SER A 106 7.39 -8.68 -12.00
C SER A 106 6.90 -8.96 -10.58
N SER A 107 5.68 -9.49 -10.46
CA SER A 107 5.14 -9.94 -9.18
C SER A 107 6.10 -10.93 -8.49
N GLY A 108 6.37 -10.72 -7.21
CA GLY A 108 7.23 -11.58 -6.39
C GLY A 108 8.75 -11.40 -6.58
N ALA A 109 9.20 -10.50 -7.46
CA ALA A 109 10.64 -10.25 -7.66
C ALA A 109 11.25 -9.30 -6.62
N VAL A 110 10.44 -8.42 -6.03
CA VAL A 110 10.81 -7.46 -5.00
C VAL A 110 9.70 -7.36 -3.96
N ASP A 111 10.04 -6.89 -2.78
CA ASP A 111 9.03 -6.61 -1.76
C ASP A 111 8.24 -5.39 -2.24
N LEU A 112 6.91 -5.50 -2.26
CA LEU A 112 6.01 -4.40 -2.58
C LEU A 112 5.38 -3.90 -1.30
N ALA A 113 5.47 -2.60 -1.06
CA ALA A 113 4.62 -1.92 -0.09
C ALA A 113 3.71 -0.92 -0.80
N HIS A 114 2.45 -0.88 -0.38
CA HIS A 114 1.51 0.14 -0.83
C HIS A 114 0.91 0.85 0.36
N TRP A 115 1.30 2.11 0.55
CA TRP A 115 0.67 3.02 1.49
C TRP A 115 -0.56 3.68 0.85
N MET A 116 -1.72 3.39 1.41
CA MET A 116 -2.97 4.02 1.03
C MET A 116 -3.31 5.11 2.04
N LEU A 117 -3.32 6.35 1.59
CA LEU A 117 -3.68 7.53 2.39
C LEU A 117 -5.16 7.82 2.18
N LEU A 118 -5.96 7.68 3.23
CA LEU A 118 -7.41 7.76 3.16
C LEU A 118 -7.91 8.97 3.93
N ARG A 119 -8.79 9.76 3.32
CA ARG A 119 -9.31 10.98 3.96
C ARG A 119 -10.77 11.24 3.60
N ASP A 120 -11.61 11.33 4.63
CA ASP A 120 -12.93 11.97 4.61
C ASP A 120 -12.84 13.33 5.34
N PRO A 121 -13.84 14.22 5.20
CA PRO A 121 -13.94 15.42 6.04
C PRO A 121 -13.91 15.04 7.54
N GLY A 122 -12.86 15.47 8.24
CA GLY A 122 -12.68 15.20 9.68
C GLY A 122 -12.21 13.78 10.04
N ASN A 123 -11.95 12.90 9.07
CA ASN A 123 -11.46 11.55 9.35
C ASN A 123 -10.30 11.19 8.41
N MET A 124 -9.19 10.74 9.00
CA MET A 124 -7.95 10.41 8.29
C MET A 124 -7.49 9.02 8.74
N SER A 125 -7.07 8.20 7.78
CA SER A 125 -6.57 6.87 8.03
C SER A 125 -5.45 6.53 7.05
N VAL A 126 -4.61 5.58 7.45
CA VAL A 126 -3.60 4.98 6.57
C VAL A 126 -3.78 3.47 6.58
N THR A 127 -3.51 2.83 5.46
CA THR A 127 -3.52 1.37 5.36
C THR A 127 -2.29 0.93 4.59
N LEU A 128 -1.63 -0.11 5.09
CA LEU A 128 -0.49 -0.73 4.45
C LEU A 128 -0.93 -2.03 3.79
N THR A 129 -0.52 -2.22 2.55
CA THR A 129 -0.40 -3.54 1.93
C THR A 129 1.07 -3.87 1.79
N TYR A 130 1.43 -5.12 2.09
CA TYR A 130 2.79 -5.59 1.99
C TYR A 130 2.82 -6.96 1.32
N LEU A 131 3.45 -7.04 0.14
CA LEU A 131 3.65 -8.28 -0.60
C LEU A 131 5.14 -8.61 -0.55
N PRO A 132 5.58 -9.54 0.30
CA PRO A 132 6.97 -9.96 0.32
C PRO A 132 7.36 -10.64 -1.00
N ALA A 133 8.59 -10.46 -1.43
CA ALA A 133 9.19 -11.23 -2.50
C ALA A 133 9.31 -12.71 -2.09
N GLY A 134 9.12 -13.59 -3.07
CA GLY A 134 9.07 -15.04 -2.85
C GLY A 134 7.68 -15.54 -2.40
N GLN A 135 7.43 -16.84 -2.62
CA GLN A 135 6.11 -17.46 -2.41
C GLN A 135 5.89 -17.99 -0.98
N ALA A 136 6.89 -17.91 -0.10
CA ALA A 136 6.84 -18.56 1.21
C ALA A 136 6.11 -17.76 2.28
N THR A 137 5.97 -16.44 2.11
CA THR A 137 5.50 -15.55 3.17
C THR A 137 4.09 -15.04 2.86
N ILE A 138 3.19 -15.12 3.85
CA ILE A 138 1.81 -14.65 3.73
C ILE A 138 1.79 -13.13 3.53
N PRO A 139 1.15 -12.61 2.47
CA PRO A 139 1.07 -11.18 2.22
C PRO A 139 0.10 -10.47 3.19
N LEU A 140 0.40 -9.22 3.52
CA LEU A 140 -0.54 -8.32 4.19
C LEU A 140 -1.42 -7.65 3.13
N LEU A 141 -2.66 -8.09 2.99
CA LEU A 141 -3.59 -7.62 1.95
C LEU A 141 -4.77 -6.82 2.53
N PRO A 142 -5.30 -5.84 1.78
CA PRO A 142 -6.46 -5.07 2.20
C PRO A 142 -7.73 -5.86 1.83
N TRP A 143 -8.09 -6.85 2.63
CA TRP A 143 -9.14 -7.83 2.32
C TRP A 143 -10.44 -7.19 1.81
N ASP A 144 -10.87 -6.09 2.40
CA ASP A 144 -12.08 -5.34 2.05
C ASP A 144 -12.04 -4.66 0.67
N LEU A 145 -10.85 -4.44 0.12
CA LEU A 145 -10.64 -3.85 -1.20
C LEU A 145 -10.48 -4.91 -2.30
N LEU A 146 -10.24 -6.17 -1.92
CA LEU A 146 -10.16 -7.28 -2.85
C LEU A 146 -11.54 -7.62 -3.43
N SER A 147 -11.60 -7.80 -4.75
CA SER A 147 -12.74 -8.36 -5.45
C SER A 147 -12.94 -9.83 -5.08
N SER A 148 -14.15 -10.37 -5.27
CA SER A 148 -14.41 -11.80 -5.02
C SER A 148 -13.49 -12.74 -5.81
N GLU A 149 -13.08 -12.33 -7.01
CA GLU A 149 -12.12 -13.08 -7.82
C GLU A 149 -10.72 -13.02 -7.22
N GLU A 150 -10.27 -11.83 -6.80
CA GLU A 150 -8.99 -11.63 -6.14
C GLU A 150 -8.94 -12.43 -4.83
N ARG A 151 -10.04 -12.49 -4.08
CA ARG A 151 -10.11 -13.31 -2.86
C ARG A 151 -9.88 -14.77 -3.12
N ARG A 152 -10.57 -15.33 -4.11
CA ARG A 152 -10.39 -16.73 -4.50
C ARG A 152 -8.96 -17.03 -4.92
N LYS A 153 -8.32 -16.13 -5.66
CA LYS A 153 -6.90 -16.30 -6.06
C LYS A 153 -5.99 -16.29 -4.85
N VAL A 154 -6.18 -15.36 -3.91
CA VAL A 154 -5.39 -15.28 -2.68
C VAL A 154 -5.56 -16.54 -1.82
N ASP A 155 -6.80 -17.00 -1.64
CA ASP A 155 -7.09 -18.22 -0.88
C ASP A 155 -6.41 -19.45 -1.51
N GLN A 156 -6.31 -19.53 -2.84
CA GLN A 156 -5.64 -20.62 -3.55
C GLN A 156 -4.10 -20.63 -3.43
N HIS A 157 -3.50 -19.53 -2.96
CA HIS A 157 -2.03 -19.41 -2.81
C HIS A 157 -1.59 -19.38 -1.33
N ILE A 158 -2.53 -19.26 -0.39
CA ILE A 158 -2.27 -19.27 1.06
C ILE A 158 -2.52 -20.68 1.67
N PHE A 159 -3.18 -21.59 0.93
CA PHE A 159 -3.44 -22.98 1.31
C PHE A 159 -2.96 -23.96 0.23
#